data_AF-A0A2R5L1L2-F1
#
_entry.id   AF-A0A2R5L1L2-F1
#
_cell.length_a   1.000
_cell.length_b   1.000
_cell.length_c   1.000
_cell.angle_alpha   90.00
_cell.angle_beta   90.00
_cell.angle_gamma   90.00
#
_symmetry.space_group_name_H-M   'P 1'
#
loop_
_entity.id
_entity.type
_entity.pdbx_description
1 polymer ?
#
loop_
_entity_poly.entity_id
_entity_poly.type
_entity_poly.pdbx_seq_one_letter_code
_entity_poly.pdbx_strand_id
1 'polypeptide(L)'
;HQHQFIGSLVMEAHVCCRGLLLPDPRYDAVMAIVLLGVRDSPQEDDGIKVVVAVGGCSAVGLPDDVTLMRVPTEQHLLEQLVTIVRTWDPDILIGYEVQNMSWGYVLERCVALGGTGFVSQLSRIPAQNPGSRHSHHDPELDQYGAQYSSHIHVAGRIVLNIWRLMKDEVSLQQYSLQSVAHHLLHT
;
A
#
# COMPACT_ATOMS: atom_id res chain seq x y z
N HIS A 1 16.93 19.54 20.48
CA HIS A 1 16.67 18.99 19.14
C HIS A 1 15.67 17.86 19.30
N GLN A 2 14.46 18.00 18.76
CA GLN A 2 13.48 16.92 18.76
C GLN A 2 13.93 15.91 17.69
N HIS A 3 14.10 14.65 18.08
CA HIS A 3 14.39 13.59 17.11
C HIS A 3 13.13 13.35 16.27
N GLN A 4 13.25 13.48 14.95
CA GLN A 4 12.22 13.05 14.02
C GLN A 4 12.45 11.58 13.70
N PHE A 5 11.53 10.72 14.14
CA PHE A 5 11.59 9.29 13.87
C PHE A 5 11.01 8.98 12.49
N ILE A 6 11.59 8.01 11.78
CA ILE A 6 11.12 7.57 10.47
C ILE A 6 9.92 6.65 10.64
N GLY A 7 8.81 6.95 9.94
CA GLY A 7 7.63 6.09 9.90
C GLY A 7 7.61 5.22 8.63
N SER A 8 7.48 3.91 8.80
CA SER A 8 7.31 2.95 7.71
C SER A 8 5.94 2.30 7.77
N LEU A 9 5.21 2.27 6.65
CA LEU A 9 3.91 1.63 6.54
C LEU A 9 3.94 0.52 5.49
N VAL A 10 3.77 -0.72 5.95
CA VAL A 10 3.64 -1.90 5.09
C VAL A 10 2.17 -2.13 4.77
N MET A 11 1.86 -2.45 3.50
CA MET A 11 0.52 -2.84 3.08
C MET A 11 0.53 -4.16 2.31
N GLU A 12 -0.40 -5.04 2.62
CA GLU A 12 -0.80 -6.15 1.75
C GLU A 12 -2.29 -6.07 1.40
N ALA A 13 -2.64 -6.46 0.17
CA ALA A 13 -4.00 -6.48 -0.32
C ALA A 13 -4.49 -7.92 -0.50
N HIS A 14 -5.68 -8.21 0.04
CA HIS A 14 -6.38 -9.45 -0.20
C HIS A 14 -7.42 -9.25 -1.31
N VAL A 15 -7.24 -9.98 -2.41
CA VAL A 15 -8.02 -9.85 -3.64
C VAL A 15 -8.82 -11.13 -3.88
N CYS A 16 -10.11 -10.98 -4.19
CA CYS A 16 -10.95 -12.11 -4.59
C CYS A 16 -10.77 -12.39 -6.08
N CYS A 17 -10.01 -13.44 -6.41
CA CYS A 17 -9.68 -13.80 -7.78
C CYS A 17 -10.78 -14.65 -8.45
N ARG A 18 -10.85 -14.60 -9.78
CA ARG A 18 -11.70 -15.46 -10.62
C ARG A 18 -11.13 -16.89 -10.74
N GLY A 19 -11.30 -17.69 -9.69
CA GLY A 19 -10.88 -19.10 -9.68
C GLY A 19 -9.36 -19.24 -9.65
N LEU A 20 -8.77 -19.84 -10.69
CA LEU A 20 -7.31 -20.09 -10.79
C LEU A 20 -6.56 -19.01 -11.58
N LEU A 21 -7.23 -17.94 -11.99
CA LEU A 21 -6.59 -16.83 -12.70
C LEU A 21 -5.76 -15.98 -11.73
N LEU A 22 -4.70 -15.38 -12.27
CA LEU A 22 -3.96 -14.33 -11.56
C LEU A 22 -4.88 -13.12 -11.33
N PRO A 23 -4.69 -12.38 -10.23
CA PRO A 23 -5.47 -11.19 -9.93
C PRO A 23 -5.30 -10.13 -11.02
N ASP A 24 -6.40 -9.58 -11.50
CA ASP A 24 -6.43 -8.49 -12.48
C ASP A 24 -7.23 -7.31 -11.90
N PRO A 25 -6.61 -6.15 -11.66
CA PRO A 25 -7.26 -5.01 -11.01
C PRO A 25 -8.48 -4.48 -11.79
N ARG A 26 -8.62 -4.80 -13.07
CA ARG A 26 -9.81 -4.43 -13.86
C ARG A 26 -11.07 -5.21 -13.46
N TYR A 27 -10.91 -6.39 -12.87
CA TYR A 27 -12.02 -7.31 -12.61
C TYR A 27 -12.10 -7.78 -11.16
N ASP A 28 -10.96 -8.01 -10.53
CA ASP A 28 -10.86 -8.69 -9.24
C ASP A 28 -10.77 -7.64 -8.10
N ALA A 29 -11.77 -7.65 -7.22
CA ALA A 29 -11.95 -6.63 -6.18
C ALA A 29 -11.01 -6.85 -4.98
N VAL A 30 -10.55 -5.75 -4.38
CA VAL A 30 -9.86 -5.72 -3.09
C VAL A 30 -10.90 -5.88 -1.98
N MET A 31 -10.83 -7.01 -1.28
CA MET A 31 -11.76 -7.36 -0.22
C MET A 31 -11.25 -6.97 1.17
N ALA A 32 -9.93 -6.94 1.35
CA ALA A 32 -9.32 -6.42 2.56
C ALA A 32 -7.92 -5.87 2.27
N ILE A 33 -7.48 -4.96 3.13
CA ILE A 33 -6.08 -4.52 3.22
C ILE A 33 -5.59 -4.71 4.64
N VAL A 34 -4.34 -5.14 4.77
CA VAL A 34 -3.64 -5.30 6.04
C VAL A 34 -2.52 -4.28 6.07
N LEU A 35 -2.47 -3.49 7.14
CA LEU A 35 -1.55 -2.38 7.32
C LEU A 35 -0.77 -2.55 8.62
N LEU A 36 0.55 -2.47 8.52
CA LEU A 36 1.47 -2.45 9.65
C LEU A 36 2.32 -1.19 9.58
N GLY A 37 2.12 -0.28 10.53
CA GLY A 37 2.92 0.92 10.70
C GLY A 37 3.93 0.75 11.82
N VAL A 38 5.19 1.07 11.56
CA VAL A 38 6.29 1.01 12.51
C VAL A 38 7.04 2.34 12.48
N ARG A 39 7.29 2.93 13.65
CA ARG A 39 8.19 4.06 13.78
C ARG A 39 9.51 3.61 14.37
N ASP A 40 10.60 4.18 13.88
CA ASP A 40 11.94 3.98 14.44
C ASP A 40 12.11 4.80 15.73
N SER A 41 11.18 4.63 16.68
CA SER A 41 11.21 5.28 17.97
C SER A 41 11.60 4.26 19.05
N PRO A 42 12.25 4.69 20.15
CA PRO A 42 12.59 3.79 21.25
C PRO A 42 11.36 3.34 22.06
N GLN A 43 10.15 3.81 21.72
CA GLN A 43 8.90 3.41 22.35
C GLN A 43 8.23 2.34 21.49
N GLU A 44 8.11 1.13 22.01
CA GLU A 44 7.59 -0.02 21.26
C GLU A 44 6.12 0.12 20.82
N ASP A 45 5.35 1.06 21.39
CA ASP A 45 3.90 1.20 21.19
C ASP A 45 3.47 2.27 20.16
N ASP A 46 4.38 2.89 19.42
CA ASP A 46 4.05 3.99 18.47
C ASP A 46 3.64 3.48 17.06
N GLY A 47 3.37 2.17 16.95
CA GLY A 47 2.97 1.51 15.71
C GLY A 47 1.46 1.43 15.51
N ILE A 48 1.04 0.96 14.33
CA ILE A 48 -0.36 0.62 14.05
C ILE A 48 -0.46 -0.76 13.41
N LYS A 49 -1.49 -1.53 13.79
CA LYS A 49 -1.85 -2.80 13.15
C LYS A 49 -3.32 -2.73 12.78
N VAL A 50 -3.61 -2.55 11.50
CA VAL A 50 -4.99 -2.28 11.03
C VAL A 50 -5.34 -3.23 9.90
N VAL A 51 -6.54 -3.80 9.98
CA VAL A 51 -7.17 -4.52 8.87
C VAL A 51 -8.41 -3.74 8.46
N VAL A 52 -8.50 -3.33 7.19
CA VAL A 52 -9.74 -2.75 6.64
C VAL A 52 -10.35 -3.79 5.72
N ALA A 53 -11.58 -4.21 6.01
CA ALA A 53 -12.25 -5.28 5.27
C ALA A 53 -13.65 -4.88 4.79
N VAL A 54 -14.00 -5.28 3.57
CA VAL A 54 -15.32 -5.04 2.98
C VAL A 54 -16.33 -6.04 3.55
N GLY A 55 -17.47 -5.54 4.01
CA GLY A 55 -18.61 -6.33 4.47
C GLY A 55 -18.45 -6.96 5.85
N GLY A 56 -19.02 -8.16 6.03
CA GLY A 56 -19.22 -8.82 7.31
C GLY A 56 -18.04 -9.62 7.87
N CYS A 57 -16.82 -9.44 7.35
CA CYS A 57 -15.63 -10.25 7.70
C CYS A 57 -15.44 -10.40 9.22
N SER A 58 -15.42 -11.63 9.75
CA SER A 58 -15.25 -11.89 11.17
C SER A 58 -13.84 -11.52 11.66
N ALA A 59 -13.71 -11.13 12.94
CA ALA A 59 -12.40 -10.90 13.57
C ALA A 59 -11.70 -12.21 13.99
N VAL A 60 -12.31 -13.36 13.73
CA VAL A 60 -11.78 -14.68 14.10
C VAL A 60 -10.39 -14.88 13.48
N GLY A 61 -9.39 -15.11 14.34
CA GLY A 61 -8.00 -15.36 13.94
C GLY A 61 -7.11 -14.12 13.87
N LEU A 62 -7.65 -12.92 14.11
CA LEU A 62 -6.82 -11.73 14.28
C LEU A 62 -6.28 -11.66 15.73
N PRO A 63 -5.01 -11.28 15.92
CA PRO A 63 -4.48 -10.95 17.24
C PRO A 63 -5.24 -9.81 17.93
N ASP A 64 -5.26 -9.81 19.26
CA ASP A 64 -6.01 -8.82 20.06
C ASP A 64 -5.54 -7.37 19.86
N ASP A 65 -4.29 -7.18 19.45
CA ASP A 65 -3.68 -5.87 19.19
C ASP A 65 -3.91 -5.37 17.75
N VAL A 66 -4.70 -6.08 16.95
CA VAL A 66 -5.07 -5.68 15.58
C VAL A 66 -6.42 -4.98 15.57
N THR A 67 -6.45 -3.76 15.04
CA THR A 67 -7.69 -3.01 14.83
C THR A 67 -8.38 -3.45 13.53
N LEU A 68 -9.55 -4.08 13.64
CA LEU A 68 -10.38 -4.42 12.48
C LEU A 68 -11.40 -3.30 12.18
N MET A 69 -11.30 -2.70 11.00
CA MET A 69 -12.24 -1.72 10.46
C MET A 69 -13.09 -2.37 9.36
N ARG A 70 -14.41 -2.30 9.50
CA ARG A 70 -15.36 -2.84 8.52
C ARG A 70 -15.96 -1.72 7.71
N VAL A 71 -15.93 -1.88 6.39
CA VAL A 71 -16.46 -0.88 5.45
C VAL A 71 -17.50 -1.51 4.53
N PRO A 72 -18.51 -0.75 4.07
CA PRO A 72 -19.62 -1.33 3.31
C PRO A 72 -19.25 -1.68 1.87
N THR A 73 -18.31 -0.96 1.26
CA THR A 73 -17.91 -1.16 -0.14
C THR A 73 -16.40 -1.05 -0.32
N GLU A 74 -15.91 -1.56 -1.45
CA GLU A 74 -14.51 -1.42 -1.88
C GLU A 74 -14.10 0.07 -1.98
N GLN A 75 -14.98 0.95 -2.46
CA GLN A 75 -14.69 2.39 -2.50
C GLN A 75 -14.40 2.96 -1.11
N HIS A 76 -15.20 2.58 -0.09
CA HIS A 76 -14.95 3.02 1.28
C HIS A 76 -13.65 2.44 1.84
N LEU A 77 -13.24 1.24 1.42
CA LEU A 77 -11.93 0.68 1.78
C LEU A 77 -10.80 1.58 1.25
N LEU A 78 -10.88 2.02 0.01
CA LEU A 78 -9.89 2.90 -0.63
C LEU A 78 -9.84 4.28 0.04
N GLU A 79 -10.98 4.84 0.40
CA GLU A 79 -11.08 6.09 1.15
C GLU A 79 -10.49 5.97 2.57
N GLN A 80 -10.72 4.83 3.24
CA GLN A 80 -10.11 4.55 4.53
C GLN A 80 -8.59 4.38 4.44
N LEU A 81 -8.09 3.72 3.38
CA LEU A 81 -6.64 3.65 3.14
C LEU A 81 -6.01 5.05 3.04
N VAL A 82 -6.61 5.94 2.25
CA VAL A 82 -6.16 7.34 2.15
C VAL A 82 -6.17 8.02 3.51
N THR A 83 -7.25 7.82 4.28
CA THR A 83 -7.39 8.41 5.63
C THR A 83 -6.29 7.92 6.56
N ILE A 84 -6.01 6.62 6.59
CA ILE A 84 -4.95 6.03 7.42
C ILE A 84 -3.58 6.56 7.00
N VAL A 85 -3.25 6.55 5.71
CA VAL A 85 -1.96 7.04 5.21
C VAL A 85 -1.76 8.52 5.55
N ARG A 86 -2.78 9.37 5.39
CA ARG A 86 -2.68 10.79 5.71
C ARG A 86 -2.62 11.08 7.20
N THR A 87 -3.31 10.29 8.01
CA THR A 87 -3.35 10.48 9.47
C THR A 87 -2.08 9.98 10.14
N TRP A 88 -1.59 8.81 9.74
CA TRP A 88 -0.36 8.23 10.29
C TRP A 88 0.91 8.85 9.68
N ASP A 89 0.80 9.37 8.45
CA ASP A 89 1.84 10.07 7.70
C ASP A 89 3.20 9.34 7.61
N PRO A 90 3.25 8.15 6.96
CA PRO A 90 4.49 7.40 6.77
C PRO A 90 5.51 8.14 5.88
N ASP A 91 6.79 8.07 6.22
CA ASP A 91 7.87 8.46 5.31
C ASP A 91 8.09 7.43 4.21
N ILE A 92 7.92 6.15 4.54
CA ILE A 92 8.18 5.02 3.64
C ILE A 92 6.91 4.16 3.51
N LEU A 93 6.48 3.92 2.27
CA LEU A 93 5.45 2.96 1.91
C LEU A 93 6.13 1.66 1.44
N ILE A 94 5.75 0.54 2.03
CA ILE A 94 6.42 -0.74 1.84
C ILE A 94 5.41 -1.80 1.37
N GLY A 95 5.84 -2.70 0.51
CA GLY A 95 5.13 -3.93 0.18
C GLY A 95 6.12 -5.02 -0.23
N TYR A 96 5.74 -6.29 -0.08
CA TYR A 96 6.62 -7.38 -0.51
C TYR A 96 6.82 -7.34 -2.03
N GLU A 97 5.71 -7.37 -2.78
CA GLU A 97 5.62 -7.05 -4.21
C GLU A 97 4.70 -5.83 -4.39
N VAL A 98 5.34 -4.67 -4.44
CA VAL A 98 4.68 -3.37 -4.52
C VAL A 98 3.86 -3.21 -5.80
N GLN A 99 4.34 -3.71 -6.95
CA GLN A 99 3.69 -3.40 -8.23
C GLN A 99 2.39 -4.17 -8.42
N ASN A 100 2.44 -5.49 -8.27
CA ASN A 100 1.35 -6.36 -8.71
C ASN A 100 0.45 -6.87 -7.57
N MET A 101 0.89 -6.79 -6.31
CA MET A 101 0.20 -7.45 -5.19
C MET A 101 -0.11 -6.53 -3.99
N SER A 102 0.36 -5.28 -4.01
CA SER A 102 0.22 -4.33 -2.92
C SER A 102 -0.21 -2.96 -3.46
N TRP A 103 0.59 -1.91 -3.25
CA TRP A 103 0.25 -0.53 -3.60
C TRP A 103 -0.17 -0.39 -5.05
N GLY A 104 0.59 -0.93 -6.00
CA GLY A 104 0.31 -0.82 -7.43
C GLY A 104 -1.00 -1.47 -7.83
N TYR A 105 -1.32 -2.64 -7.26
CA TYR A 105 -2.62 -3.28 -7.47
C TYR A 105 -3.76 -2.37 -7.03
N VAL A 106 -3.65 -1.76 -5.84
CA VAL A 106 -4.66 -0.84 -5.32
C VAL A 106 -4.76 0.42 -6.19
N LEU A 107 -3.64 0.98 -6.65
CA LEU A 107 -3.62 2.13 -7.55
C LEU A 107 -4.34 1.83 -8.87
N GLU A 108 -4.00 0.71 -9.51
CA GLU A 108 -4.64 0.27 -10.76
C GLU A 108 -6.12 -0.04 -10.55
N ARG A 109 -6.48 -0.62 -9.40
CA ARG A 109 -7.87 -0.88 -9.04
C ARG A 109 -8.68 0.40 -8.89
N CYS A 110 -8.13 1.44 -8.24
CA CYS A 110 -8.76 2.75 -8.17
C CYS A 110 -9.06 3.32 -9.55
N VAL A 111 -8.11 3.21 -10.48
CA VAL A 111 -8.28 3.65 -11.88
C VAL A 111 -9.37 2.83 -12.58
N ALA A 112 -9.38 1.51 -12.40
CA ALA A 112 -10.38 0.62 -12.98
C ALA A 112 -11.81 0.91 -12.48
N LEU A 113 -11.95 1.40 -11.24
CA LEU A 113 -13.22 1.85 -10.67
C LEU A 113 -13.63 3.27 -11.12
N GLY A 114 -12.84 3.91 -11.99
CA GLY A 114 -13.09 5.26 -12.50
C GLY A 114 -12.61 6.38 -11.56
N GLY A 115 -11.84 6.05 -10.52
CA GLY A 115 -11.23 7.03 -9.64
C GLY A 115 -10.08 7.79 -10.31
N THR A 116 -9.94 9.07 -9.98
CA THR A 116 -8.83 9.93 -10.44
C THR A 116 -8.08 10.53 -9.26
N GLY A 117 -6.78 10.79 -9.44
CA GLY A 117 -5.95 11.47 -8.43
C GLY A 117 -5.70 10.68 -7.15
N PHE A 118 -5.94 9.36 -7.12
CA PHE A 118 -5.72 8.56 -5.91
C PHE A 118 -4.27 8.60 -5.42
N VAL A 119 -3.28 8.56 -6.33
CA VAL A 119 -1.85 8.74 -5.99
C VAL A 119 -1.60 10.10 -5.34
N SER A 120 -2.23 11.17 -5.85
CA SER A 120 -2.13 12.50 -5.25
C SER A 120 -2.74 12.56 -3.85
N GLN A 121 -3.85 11.87 -3.61
CA GLN A 121 -4.47 11.74 -2.28
C GLN A 121 -3.56 11.02 -1.27
N LEU A 122 -2.71 10.10 -1.73
CA LEU A 122 -1.70 9.45 -0.91
C LEU A 122 -0.45 10.32 -0.68
N SER A 123 -0.20 11.32 -1.53
CA SER A 123 0.99 12.16 -1.47
C SER A 123 0.99 13.13 -0.27
N ARG A 124 2.16 13.70 0.04
CA ARG A 124 2.28 14.81 1.01
C ARG A 124 2.07 16.19 0.38
N ILE A 125 1.91 16.26 -0.95
CA ILE A 125 1.68 17.53 -1.63
C ILE A 125 0.20 17.90 -1.47
N PRO A 126 -0.12 19.10 -0.93
CA PRO A 126 -1.49 19.56 -0.86
C PRO A 126 -2.10 19.58 -2.27
N ALA A 127 -3.35 19.13 -2.41
CA ALA A 127 -4.08 19.28 -3.65
C ALA A 127 -4.06 20.77 -4.05
N GLN A 128 -3.36 21.10 -5.14
CA GLN A 128 -3.37 22.48 -5.61
C GLN A 128 -4.77 22.84 -6.07
N ASN A 129 -5.17 24.10 -5.83
CA ASN A 129 -6.45 24.62 -6.30
C ASN A 129 -6.65 24.23 -7.78
N PRO A 130 -7.84 23.73 -8.17
CA PRO A 130 -8.14 23.28 -9.54
C PRO A 130 -8.04 24.37 -10.62
N GLY A 131 -7.60 25.59 -10.28
CA GLY A 131 -7.32 26.70 -11.20
C GLY A 131 -5.83 27.09 -11.31
N SER A 132 -4.90 26.39 -10.66
CA SER A 132 -3.46 26.69 -10.75
C SER A 132 -2.88 26.15 -12.07
N ARG A 133 -2.80 27.02 -13.08
CA ARG A 133 -2.16 26.77 -14.40
C ARG A 133 -0.64 26.47 -14.35
N HIS A 134 -0.05 26.36 -13.16
CA HIS A 134 1.39 26.13 -12.96
C HIS A 134 1.71 24.75 -12.36
N SER A 135 0.72 23.86 -12.25
CA SER A 135 1.00 22.49 -11.84
C SER A 135 1.53 21.72 -13.05
N HIS A 136 2.80 21.34 -13.01
CA HIS A 136 3.35 20.24 -13.81
C HIS A 136 2.76 18.89 -13.36
N HIS A 137 1.45 18.81 -13.23
CA HIS A 137 0.71 17.59 -12.98
C HIS A 137 -0.02 17.29 -14.28
N ASP A 138 0.76 16.79 -15.23
CA ASP A 138 0.23 16.30 -16.47
C ASP A 138 -0.38 14.91 -16.17
N PRO A 139 -1.71 14.76 -16.17
CA PRO A 139 -2.34 13.45 -15.96
C PRO A 139 -1.87 12.42 -16.99
N GLU A 140 -1.36 12.87 -18.14
CA GLU A 140 -0.73 12.02 -19.15
C GLU A 140 0.64 11.51 -18.69
N LEU A 141 1.43 12.30 -17.94
CA LEU A 141 2.69 11.86 -17.33
C LEU A 141 2.47 10.93 -16.13
N ASP A 142 1.42 11.14 -15.34
CA ASP A 142 1.04 10.24 -14.24
C ASP A 142 0.54 8.89 -14.79
N GLN A 143 -0.26 8.89 -15.85
CA GLN A 143 -0.68 7.66 -16.55
C GLN A 143 0.50 6.98 -17.28
N TYR A 144 1.37 7.74 -17.94
CA TYR A 144 2.55 7.21 -18.63
C TYR A 144 3.59 6.67 -17.65
N GLY A 145 3.80 7.34 -16.52
CA GLY A 145 4.67 6.89 -15.43
C GLY A 145 4.13 5.64 -14.73
N ALA A 146 2.82 5.53 -14.55
CA ALA A 146 2.17 4.33 -14.03
C ALA A 146 2.19 3.15 -15.04
N GLN A 147 2.11 3.42 -16.34
CA GLN A 147 2.11 2.37 -17.37
C GLN A 147 3.50 1.90 -17.80
N TYR A 148 4.52 2.77 -17.77
CA TYR A 148 5.85 2.47 -18.33
C TYR A 148 6.99 2.53 -17.32
N SER A 149 6.81 3.13 -16.14
CA SER A 149 7.84 3.10 -15.11
C SER A 149 7.58 1.96 -14.13
N SER A 150 8.60 1.14 -13.89
CA SER A 150 8.59 0.06 -12.90
C SER A 150 8.59 0.55 -11.44
N HIS A 151 8.31 1.85 -11.23
CA HIS A 151 8.43 2.56 -9.97
C HIS A 151 7.16 3.36 -9.69
N ILE A 152 6.45 2.95 -8.64
CA ILE A 152 5.34 3.75 -8.10
C ILE A 152 5.95 4.97 -7.41
N HIS A 153 5.53 6.16 -7.82
CA HIS A 153 5.99 7.41 -7.24
C HIS A 153 4.85 8.10 -6.48
N VAL A 154 5.03 8.27 -5.17
CA VAL A 154 4.09 9.00 -4.30
C VAL A 154 4.83 10.22 -3.76
N ALA A 155 4.47 11.41 -4.24
CA ALA A 155 5.25 12.60 -3.94
C ALA A 155 5.37 12.87 -2.42
N GLY A 156 6.60 13.09 -1.96
CA GLY A 156 6.93 13.29 -0.54
C GLY A 156 7.01 12.01 0.30
N ARG A 157 6.89 10.83 -0.31
CA ARG A 157 7.06 9.52 0.34
C ARG A 157 8.01 8.65 -0.47
N ILE A 158 8.75 7.78 0.20
CA ILE A 158 9.58 6.76 -0.45
C ILE A 158 8.71 5.51 -0.63
N VAL A 159 8.77 4.87 -1.78
CA VAL A 159 8.12 3.57 -2.01
C VAL A 159 9.18 2.49 -2.15
N LEU A 160 9.07 1.43 -1.34
CA LEU A 160 10.10 0.42 -1.19
C LEU A 160 9.52 -0.98 -1.45
N ASN A 161 10.14 -1.69 -2.40
CA ASN A 161 9.75 -3.02 -2.83
C ASN A 161 10.72 -4.07 -2.27
N ILE A 162 10.23 -4.90 -1.34
CA ILE A 162 11.10 -5.77 -0.53
C ILE A 162 11.73 -6.88 -1.37
N TRP A 163 11.00 -7.54 -2.28
CA TRP A 163 11.61 -8.65 -3.04
C TRP A 163 12.78 -8.19 -3.90
N ARG A 164 12.74 -6.93 -4.40
CA ARG A 164 13.85 -6.34 -5.16
C ARG A 164 15.08 -6.15 -4.29
N LEU A 165 14.90 -5.65 -3.06
CA LEU A 165 15.99 -5.54 -2.09
C LEU A 165 16.55 -6.92 -1.73
N MET A 166 15.68 -7.89 -1.47
CA MET A 166 16.10 -9.26 -1.12
C MET A 166 16.90 -9.92 -2.24
N LYS A 167 16.59 -9.60 -3.50
CA LYS A 167 17.33 -10.08 -4.66
C LYS A 167 18.77 -9.57 -4.70
N ASP A 168 19.00 -8.34 -4.23
CA ASP A 168 20.34 -7.75 -4.19
C ASP A 168 21.13 -8.22 -2.97
N GLU A 169 20.45 -8.51 -1.85
CA GLU A 169 21.08 -8.90 -0.58
C GLU A 169 21.35 -10.41 -0.44
N VAL A 170 20.48 -11.26 -1.01
CA VAL A 170 20.52 -12.71 -0.79
C VAL A 170 20.42 -13.45 -2.11
N SER A 171 21.27 -14.46 -2.31
CA SER A 171 21.23 -15.32 -3.51
C SER A 171 20.31 -16.54 -3.29
N LEU A 172 19.09 -16.47 -3.81
CA LEU A 172 18.08 -17.53 -3.73
C LEU A 172 17.65 -18.01 -5.11
N GLN A 173 17.13 -19.25 -5.18
CA GLN A 173 16.53 -19.76 -6.41
C GLN A 173 15.12 -19.19 -6.66
N GLN A 174 14.39 -18.91 -5.58
CA GLN A 174 13.02 -18.37 -5.60
C GLN A 174 12.89 -17.26 -4.57
N TYR A 175 12.27 -16.15 -4.97
CA TYR A 175 12.05 -14.96 -4.14
C TYR A 175 10.56 -14.75 -3.82
N SER A 176 9.79 -15.83 -3.65
CA SER A 176 8.48 -15.71 -3.03
C SER A 176 8.62 -15.31 -1.56
N LEU A 177 7.62 -14.63 -1.00
CA LEU A 177 7.63 -14.19 0.40
C LEU A 177 7.94 -15.36 1.34
N GLN A 178 7.30 -16.52 1.12
CA GLN A 178 7.47 -17.71 1.94
C GLN A 178 8.90 -18.28 1.83
N SER A 179 9.48 -18.29 0.61
CA SER A 179 10.84 -18.79 0.40
C SER A 179 11.87 -17.92 1.12
N VAL A 180 11.74 -16.59 1.00
CA VAL A 180 12.64 -15.64 1.68
C VAL A 180 12.45 -15.72 3.20
N ALA A 181 11.20 -15.76 3.67
CA ALA A 181 10.90 -15.85 5.10
C ALA A 181 11.48 -17.14 5.71
N HIS A 182 11.27 -18.29 5.08
CA HIS A 182 11.85 -19.55 5.55
C HIS A 182 13.38 -19.52 5.56
N HIS A 183 14.00 -18.92 4.54
CA HIS A 183 15.46 -18.81 4.47
C HIS A 183 16.05 -17.91 5.56
N LEU A 184 15.45 -16.75 5.82
CA LEU A 184 15.99 -15.73 6.73
C LEU A 184 15.53 -15.88 8.18
N LEU A 185 14.30 -16.32 8.40
CA LEU A 185 13.67 -16.39 9.73
C LEU A 185 13.63 -17.80 10.30
N HIS A 186 14.04 -18.81 9.51
CA HIS A 186 14.00 -20.23 9.91
C HIS A 186 12.60 -20.72 10.33
N THR A 187 11.56 -20.17 9.71
CA THR A 187 10.14 -20.51 9.91
C THR A 187 9.62 -21.47 8.86
#